data_AF-I0BHM9-F1
#
_entry.id   AF-I0BHM9-F1
#
_cell.length_a   1.000
_cell.length_b   1.000
_cell.length_c   1.000
_cell.angle_alpha   90.00
_cell.angle_beta   90.00
_cell.angle_gamma   90.00
#
_symmetry.space_group_name_H-M   'P 1'
#
loop_
_entity.id
_entity.type
_entity.pdbx_description
1 polymer ?
#
loop_
_entity_poly.entity_id
_entity_poly.type
_entity_poly.pdbx_seq_one_letter_code
_entity_poly.pdbx_strand_id
1 'polypeptide(L)'
;MIDAMWGWAGLIGGPAIGLLCWWGARRAGVRQRMLDERYVLHWQKARAAAWFCTLCTVMLFFVLYSLGMPLTVPAALGGVLLVHLFSWGAVGTYYAARG
;
A
#
# COMPACT_ATOMS: atom_id res chain seq x y z
N MET A 1 10.12 21.87 14.80
CA MET A 1 10.36 22.29 13.39
C MET A 1 10.90 21.14 12.55
N ILE A 2 11.90 20.40 13.04
CA ILE A 2 12.46 19.20 12.40
C ILE A 2 11.41 18.07 12.24
N ASP A 3 10.54 17.86 13.23
CA ASP A 3 9.52 16.78 13.16
C ASP A 3 8.49 17.01 12.05
N ALA A 4 8.12 18.28 11.82
CA ALA A 4 7.24 18.65 10.72
C ALA A 4 7.90 18.39 9.36
N MET A 5 9.22 18.64 9.23
CA MET A 5 9.96 18.35 8.00
C MET A 5 9.97 16.85 7.67
N TRP A 6 10.19 15.99 8.67
CA TRP A 6 10.12 14.54 8.48
C TRP A 6 8.70 14.07 8.11
N GLY A 7 7.68 14.67 8.72
CA GLY A 7 6.28 14.42 8.34
C GLY A 7 6.00 14.73 6.88
N TRP A 8 6.41 15.91 6.39
CA TRP A 8 6.26 16.29 4.98
C TRP A 8 7.10 15.45 4.03
N ALA A 9 8.34 15.11 4.42
CA ALA A 9 9.21 14.25 3.64
C ALA A 9 8.60 12.84 3.49
N GLY A 10 8.00 12.29 4.54
CA GLY A 10 7.27 11.02 4.47
C GLY A 10 6.02 11.11 3.60
N LEU A 11 5.22 12.15 3.77
CA LEU A 11 3.95 12.33 3.06
C LEU A 11 4.13 12.52 1.55
N ILE A 12 5.17 13.24 1.12
CA ILE A 12 5.42 13.54 -0.30
C ILE A 12 6.44 12.56 -0.88
N GLY A 13 7.54 12.34 -0.17
CA GLY A 13 8.64 11.49 -0.63
C GLY A 13 8.25 10.01 -0.71
N GLY A 14 7.45 9.51 0.23
CA GLY A 14 6.96 8.13 0.21
C GLY A 14 6.20 7.80 -1.08
N PRO A 15 5.11 8.52 -1.40
CA PRO A 15 4.39 8.33 -2.66
C PRO A 15 5.24 8.56 -3.90
N ALA A 16 6.11 9.58 -3.89
CA ALA A 16 6.98 9.87 -5.04
C ALA A 16 7.95 8.70 -5.35
N ILE A 17 8.63 8.17 -4.34
CA ILE A 17 9.51 7.00 -4.50
C ILE A 17 8.71 5.77 -4.93
N GLY A 18 7.55 5.53 -4.31
CA GLY A 18 6.65 4.43 -4.68
C GLY A 18 6.21 4.48 -6.15
N LEU A 19 5.84 5.67 -6.64
CA LEU A 19 5.50 5.93 -8.04
C LEU A 19 6.69 5.67 -8.98
N LEU A 20 7.88 6.13 -8.62
CA LEU A 20 9.10 5.90 -9.42
C LEU A 20 9.45 4.42 -9.50
N CYS A 21 9.42 3.70 -8.38
CA CYS A 21 9.65 2.26 -8.34
C CYS A 21 8.61 1.50 -9.18
N TRP A 22 7.33 1.85 -9.05
CA TRP A 22 6.25 1.24 -9.83
C TRP A 22 6.40 1.49 -11.32
N TRP A 23 6.74 2.73 -11.71
CA TRP A 23 6.97 3.09 -13.10
C TRP A 23 8.16 2.34 -13.71
N GLY A 24 9.28 2.25 -12.97
CA GLY A 24 10.45 1.47 -13.38
C GLY A 24 10.12 -0.01 -13.57
N ALA A 25 9.42 -0.61 -12.61
CA ALA A 25 8.97 -2.00 -12.67
C ALA A 25 8.05 -2.25 -13.86
N ARG A 26 7.09 -1.35 -14.13
CA ARG A 26 6.23 -1.45 -15.33
C ARG A 26 7.03 -1.39 -16.61
N ARG A 27 7.98 -0.46 -16.72
CA ARG A 27 8.79 -0.30 -17.94
C ARG A 27 9.65 -1.54 -18.22
N ALA A 28 10.18 -2.17 -17.17
CA ALA A 28 10.89 -3.45 -17.28
C ALA A 28 9.95 -4.59 -17.71
N GLY A 29 8.77 -4.68 -17.10
CA GLY A 29 7.77 -5.72 -17.41
C GLY A 29 7.24 -5.66 -18.84
N VAL A 30 7.08 -4.47 -19.43
CA VAL A 30 6.71 -4.32 -20.86
C VAL A 30 7.77 -4.94 -21.76
N ARG A 31 9.06 -4.67 -21.51
CA ARG A 31 10.17 -5.19 -22.33
C ARG A 31 10.25 -6.72 -22.30
N GLN A 32 9.83 -7.32 -21.20
CA GLN A 32 9.86 -8.77 -20.99
C GLN A 32 8.52 -9.46 -21.30
N ARG A 33 7.53 -8.74 -21.86
CA ARG A 33 6.15 -9.24 -22.09
C ARG A 33 5.52 -9.88 -20.84
N MET A 34 5.83 -9.38 -19.65
CA MET A 34 5.29 -9.91 -18.38
C MET A 34 3.91 -9.36 -18.02
N LEU A 35 3.34 -8.47 -18.84
CA LEU A 35 2.05 -7.80 -18.60
C LEU A 35 0.88 -8.54 -19.26
N ASP A 36 0.85 -9.86 -19.11
CA ASP A 36 -0.16 -10.72 -19.72
C ASP A 36 -1.42 -10.87 -18.83
N GLU A 37 -2.39 -11.67 -19.26
CA GLU A 37 -3.63 -11.94 -18.51
C GLU A 37 -3.36 -12.48 -17.09
N ARG A 38 -2.30 -13.28 -16.92
CA ARG A 38 -1.86 -13.77 -15.60
C ARG A 38 -1.46 -12.63 -14.67
N TYR A 39 -0.74 -11.64 -15.18
CA TYR A 39 -0.39 -10.44 -14.43
C TYR A 39 -1.66 -9.73 -13.95
N VAL A 40 -2.65 -9.55 -14.82
CA VAL A 40 -3.93 -8.92 -14.46
C VAL A 40 -4.63 -9.70 -13.34
N LEU A 41 -4.71 -11.03 -13.45
CA LEU A 41 -5.31 -11.90 -12.43
C LEU A 41 -4.58 -11.82 -11.08
N HIS A 42 -3.24 -11.80 -11.08
CA HIS A 42 -2.44 -11.65 -9.86
C HIS A 42 -2.72 -10.32 -9.17
N TRP A 43 -2.75 -9.22 -9.92
CA TRP A 43 -3.02 -7.90 -9.36
C TRP A 43 -4.47 -7.69 -8.94
N GLN A 44 -5.43 -8.38 -9.55
CA GLN A 44 -6.81 -8.43 -9.07
C GLN A 44 -6.90 -9.14 -7.71
N LYS A 45 -6.25 -10.30 -7.56
CA LYS A 45 -6.19 -11.03 -6.27
C LYS A 45 -5.48 -10.20 -5.20
N ALA A 46 -4.38 -9.54 -5.55
CA ALA A 46 -3.65 -8.65 -4.65
C ALA A 46 -4.52 -7.46 -4.19
N ARG A 47 -5.29 -6.86 -5.10
CA ARG A 47 -6.23 -5.78 -4.75
C ARG A 47 -7.33 -6.25 -3.82
N ALA A 48 -7.91 -7.43 -4.07
CA ALA A 48 -8.92 -8.00 -3.18
C ALA A 48 -8.36 -8.25 -1.77
N ALA A 49 -7.18 -8.88 -1.68
CA ALA A 49 -6.50 -9.11 -0.40
C ALA A 49 -6.19 -7.79 0.34
N ALA A 50 -5.72 -6.77 -0.38
CA ALA A 50 -5.45 -5.46 0.20
C ALA A 50 -6.70 -4.80 0.77
N TRP A 51 -7.85 -4.92 0.08
CA TRP A 51 -9.13 -4.44 0.61
C TRP A 51 -9.55 -5.15 1.88
N PHE A 52 -9.38 -6.48 1.96
CA PHE A 52 -9.63 -7.21 3.21
C PHE A 52 -8.74 -6.71 4.36
N CYS A 53 -7.42 -6.57 4.13
CA CYS A 53 -6.50 -6.04 5.13
C CYS A 53 -6.87 -4.62 5.55
N THR A 54 -7.25 -3.75 4.60
CA THR A 54 -7.69 -2.38 4.88
C THR A 54 -8.95 -2.35 5.73
N LEU A 55 -9.96 -3.18 5.41
CA LEU A 55 -11.17 -3.28 6.22
C LEU A 55 -10.85 -3.73 7.65
N CYS A 56 -10.01 -4.74 7.82
CA CYS A 56 -9.55 -5.17 9.15
C CYS A 56 -8.87 -4.03 9.91
N THR A 57 -8.00 -3.25 9.27
CA THR A 57 -7.33 -2.10 9.89
C THR A 57 -8.31 -0.99 10.28
N VAL A 58 -9.28 -0.68 9.43
CA VAL A 58 -10.33 0.32 9.74
C VAL A 58 -11.16 -0.14 10.94
N MET A 59 -11.56 -1.41 10.98
CA MET A 59 -12.29 -1.97 12.13
C MET A 59 -11.44 -1.92 13.40
N LEU A 60 -10.16 -2.27 13.33
CA LEU A 60 -9.24 -2.16 14.46
C LEU A 60 -9.15 -0.71 14.98
N PHE A 61 -8.95 0.27 14.09
CA PHE A 61 -8.90 1.68 14.47
C PHE A 61 -10.20 2.15 15.12
N PHE A 62 -11.35 1.68 14.63
CA PHE A 62 -12.64 1.97 15.24
C PHE A 62 -12.75 1.41 16.67
N VAL A 63 -12.30 0.17 16.89
CA VAL A 63 -12.25 -0.44 18.23
C VAL A 63 -11.32 0.35 19.15
N LEU A 64 -10.10 0.68 18.71
CA LEU A 64 -9.14 1.45 19.52
C LEU A 64 -9.71 2.83 19.91
N TYR A 65 -10.37 3.51 18.97
CA TYR A 65 -11.05 4.77 19.23
C TYR A 65 -12.16 4.60 20.27
N SER A 66 -12.99 3.55 20.16
CA SER A 66 -14.07 3.27 21.12
C SER A 66 -13.57 2.96 22.54
N LEU A 67 -12.36 2.42 22.66
CA LEU A 67 -11.68 2.18 23.95
C LEU A 67 -11.05 3.46 24.54
N GLY A 68 -11.21 4.62 23.89
CA GLY A 68 -10.69 5.90 24.34
C GLY A 68 -9.21 6.11 24.01
N MET A 69 -8.61 5.31 23.13
CA MET A 69 -7.22 5.54 22.71
C MET A 69 -7.12 6.80 21.84
N PRO A 70 -6.09 7.64 22.05
CA PRO A 70 -5.89 8.85 21.25
C PRO A 70 -5.46 8.46 19.83
N LEU A 71 -6.39 8.52 18.88
CA LEU A 71 -6.14 8.27 17.47
C LEU A 71 -6.31 9.57 16.67
N THR A 72 -5.20 10.17 16.24
CA THR A 72 -5.25 11.39 15.42
C THR A 72 -5.63 11.05 13.97
N VAL A 73 -6.32 11.97 13.29
CA VAL A 73 -6.71 11.79 11.87
C VAL A 73 -5.51 11.46 10.97
N PRO A 74 -4.36 12.16 11.06
CA PRO A 74 -3.20 11.82 10.24
C PRO A 74 -2.65 10.42 10.53
N ALA A 75 -2.65 9.98 11.79
CA ALA A 75 -2.19 8.63 12.15
C ALA A 75 -3.12 7.54 11.62
N ALA A 76 -4.44 7.77 11.70
CA ALA A 76 -5.43 6.85 11.15
C ALA A 76 -5.34 6.74 9.62
N LEU A 77 -5.30 7.88 8.92
CA LEU A 77 -5.21 7.88 7.46
C LEU A 77 -3.87 7.31 6.97
N GLY A 78 -2.76 7.69 7.61
CA GLY A 78 -1.44 7.16 7.30
C GLY A 78 -1.36 5.65 7.52
N GLY A 79 -1.88 5.16 8.66
CA GLY A 79 -1.91 3.73 8.97
C GLY A 79 -2.74 2.92 7.97
N VAL A 80 -3.93 3.40 7.60
CA VAL A 80 -4.77 2.76 6.58
C VAL A 80 -4.06 2.71 5.23
N LEU A 81 -3.46 3.83 4.81
CA LEU A 81 -2.76 3.93 3.54
C LEU A 81 -1.54 3.00 3.48
N LEU A 82 -0.74 2.97 4.56
CA LEU A 82 0.42 2.09 4.68
C LEU A 82 0.02 0.63 4.59
N VAL A 83 -1.00 0.20 5.35
CA VAL A 83 -1.47 -1.19 5.28
C VAL A 83 -2.01 -1.52 3.89
N HIS A 84 -2.77 -0.62 3.26
CA HIS A 84 -3.31 -0.85 1.92
C HIS A 84 -2.22 -1.03 0.87
N LEU A 85 -1.27 -0.09 0.81
CA LEU A 85 -0.15 -0.12 -0.15
C LEU A 85 0.76 -1.32 0.11
N PHE A 86 1.08 -1.60 1.37
CA PHE A 86 1.95 -2.70 1.75
C PHE A 86 1.32 -4.05 1.41
N SER A 87 0.06 -4.28 1.81
CA SER A 87 -0.64 -5.54 1.51
C SER A 87 -0.85 -5.75 0.01
N TRP A 88 -1.21 -4.70 -0.73
CA TRP A 88 -1.32 -4.76 -2.19
C TRP A 88 0.02 -5.10 -2.85
N GLY A 89 1.10 -4.41 -2.46
CA GLY A 89 2.44 -4.64 -2.98
C GLY A 89 2.96 -6.03 -2.64
N ALA A 90 2.89 -6.45 -1.38
CA ALA A 90 3.41 -7.73 -0.89
C ALA A 90 2.66 -8.93 -1.51
N VAL A 91 1.33 -8.86 -1.60
CA VAL A 91 0.54 -9.94 -2.21
C VAL A 91 0.76 -9.96 -3.73
N GLY A 92 0.84 -8.79 -4.37
CA GLY A 92 1.13 -8.69 -5.80
C GLY A 92 2.47 -9.31 -6.18
N THR A 93 3.53 -9.00 -5.43
CA THR A 93 4.86 -9.58 -5.65
C THR A 93 4.91 -11.07 -5.30
N TYR A 94 4.21 -11.51 -4.26
CA TYR A 94 4.11 -12.93 -3.90
C TYR A 94 3.52 -13.78 -5.03
N TYR A 95 2.41 -13.33 -5.65
CA TYR A 95 1.84 -14.03 -6.79
C TYR A 95 2.74 -13.94 -8.03
N ALA A 96 3.39 -12.80 -8.25
CA ALA A 96 4.35 -12.65 -9.35
C ALA A 96 5.57 -13.57 -9.21
N ALA A 97 6.02 -13.88 -7.99
CA ALA A 97 7.15 -14.78 -7.75
C ALA A 97 6.82 -16.27 -7.92
N ARG A 98 5.53 -16.63 -8.03
CA ARG A 98 5.06 -18.03 -8.05
C ARG A 98 4.38 -18.46 -9.35
N GLY A 99 4.21 -17.57 -10.32
CA GLY A 99 3.53 -17.86 -11.60
C GLY A 99 4.45 -17.71 -12.79
#